data_AF-A0A3C0VU37-F1
#
_entry.id   AF-A0A3C0VU37-F1
#
_cell.length_a   1.000
_cell.length_b   1.000
_cell.length_c   1.000
_cell.angle_alpha   90.00
_cell.angle_beta   90.00
_cell.angle_gamma   90.00
#
_symmetry.space_group_name_H-M   'P 1'
#
loop_
_entity.id
_entity.type
_entity.pdbx_description
1 polymer ?
#
loop_
_entity_poly.entity_id
_entity_poly.type
_entity_poly.pdbx_seq_one_letter_code
_entity_poly.pdbx_strand_id
1 'polypeptide(L)'
;MANLELDWKEYKETAARMVSEGCVLLENNGVLPLKEKQCVSIFGRIQLKYYKSGTGSGGMVNVSHVVNIPEGLRNGGKVILNEELYKIYEKWEEDNPFDEGHGWGTEPWSQVEMPLTESIVKDARDNSDVALVILGRTAGEDRDIRCEEGAYLLSEDERKMISLVRKHFDKMVLVLNIASLMDISFIDEYKPDAILLVWTGGMVGGEGTARVLDGRVSPSARLTSTIAYKLEDYPSYDYYGDETRNFYAEDIFVGYRYFETFAKDKVRYPFGYGLSYTKFKTEVLGVTNENNKVELKVKVTNIGDVPAKHSVLVYVAAPTGKLGKAARVLGGFDKTETLANGENQILKIEVDYKTFASYDDLAKTGHQSAFVLEKGKYDFYIGGDIREAEQVYSFDLDEDLVLESYEKALLPQMPFDRFVATEEDGKYKLVKEQVPASDIDEEARREENLMEEIPYEDKGYKLKDIADGKCSVEDFVGQFTDDDLFAIVRGEGMGSSLVTPGTASAFGGVSESLRDKGLPCICCDDGPSGMRLDSGAKAFSLPSGTLIASSFNTKLTRNLYEYTSMEMCVNKVDCLLGPGMNINRHPLNGRNFEYFSEDP
;
A
#
# COMPACT_ATOMS: atom_id res chain seq x y z
N MET A 1 -0.95 33.76 -7.54
CA MET A 1 -1.54 32.49 -7.08
C MET A 1 -2.91 32.83 -6.53
N ALA A 2 -3.96 32.12 -6.92
CA ALA A 2 -5.26 32.25 -6.26
C ALA A 2 -5.07 31.96 -4.75
N ASN A 3 -5.80 32.64 -3.88
CA ASN A 3 -5.81 32.32 -2.44
C ASN A 3 -6.32 30.88 -2.29
N LEU A 4 -5.42 29.91 -2.21
CA LEU A 4 -5.73 28.53 -1.87
C LEU A 4 -6.02 28.51 -0.37
N GLU A 5 -7.27 28.24 -0.01
CA GLU A 5 -7.72 28.10 1.37
C GLU A 5 -7.85 26.61 1.71
N LEU A 6 -7.14 26.16 2.74
CA LEU A 6 -7.21 24.78 3.22
C LEU A 6 -8.50 24.57 4.03
N ASP A 7 -9.50 23.92 3.43
CA ASP A 7 -10.71 23.50 4.13
C ASP A 7 -10.47 22.18 4.89
N TRP A 8 -10.26 22.30 6.20
CA TRP A 8 -10.05 21.15 7.09
C TRP A 8 -11.24 20.18 7.16
N LYS A 9 -12.47 20.64 6.89
CA LYS A 9 -13.65 19.77 6.89
C LYS A 9 -13.61 18.85 5.66
N GLU A 10 -13.32 19.41 4.50
CA GLU A 10 -13.20 18.63 3.25
C GLU A 10 -11.97 17.71 3.28
N TYR A 11 -10.86 18.13 3.89
CA TYR A 11 -9.69 17.26 4.08
C TYR A 11 -10.04 16.04 4.96
N LYS A 12 -10.70 16.28 6.10
CA LYS A 12 -11.18 15.19 6.99
C LYS A 12 -12.17 14.26 6.30
N GLU A 13 -13.12 14.82 5.55
CA GLU A 13 -14.11 14.03 4.81
C GLU A 13 -13.45 13.19 3.70
N THR A 14 -12.50 13.77 2.98
CA THR A 14 -11.75 13.06 1.92
C THR A 14 -10.93 11.91 2.50
N ALA A 15 -10.28 12.12 3.64
CA ALA A 15 -9.55 11.06 4.33
C ALA A 15 -10.50 9.97 4.88
N ALA A 16 -11.64 10.32 5.47
CA ALA A 16 -12.63 9.35 5.95
C ALA A 16 -13.23 8.52 4.80
N ARG A 17 -13.44 9.15 3.62
CA ARG A 17 -13.82 8.46 2.39
C ARG A 17 -12.72 7.50 1.93
N MET A 18 -11.46 7.93 1.91
CA MET A 18 -10.33 7.06 1.57
C MET A 18 -10.30 5.82 2.47
N VAL A 19 -10.44 6.00 3.79
CA VAL A 19 -10.53 4.88 4.73
C VAL A 19 -11.68 3.93 4.35
N SER A 20 -12.89 4.46 4.13
CA SER A 20 -14.04 3.61 3.77
C SER A 20 -13.88 2.89 2.43
N GLU A 21 -13.15 3.48 1.48
CA GLU A 21 -12.84 2.85 0.19
C GLU A 21 -11.65 1.88 0.25
N GLY A 22 -10.85 1.91 1.33
CA GLY A 22 -9.70 1.03 1.55
C GLY A 22 -9.94 -0.12 2.53
N CYS A 23 -11.10 -0.19 3.21
CA CYS A 23 -11.48 -1.35 4.03
C CYS A 23 -11.88 -2.55 3.15
N VAL A 24 -11.16 -3.67 3.26
CA VAL A 24 -11.38 -4.88 2.45
C VAL A 24 -12.28 -5.85 3.21
N LEU A 25 -13.46 -6.15 2.65
CA LEU A 25 -14.35 -7.19 3.17
C LEU A 25 -13.92 -8.54 2.60
N LEU A 26 -13.44 -9.45 3.44
CA LEU A 26 -12.94 -10.77 3.00
C LEU A 26 -14.04 -11.85 3.02
N GLU A 27 -14.84 -11.83 4.08
CA GLU A 27 -15.94 -12.78 4.29
C GLU A 27 -17.17 -12.04 4.80
N ASN A 28 -18.36 -12.46 4.39
CA ASN A 28 -19.62 -11.97 4.95
C ASN A 28 -20.79 -12.90 4.60
N ASN A 29 -21.43 -13.50 5.61
CA ASN A 29 -22.65 -14.31 5.43
C ASN A 29 -23.96 -13.50 5.57
N GLY A 30 -23.87 -12.17 5.53
CA GLY A 30 -25.01 -11.25 5.67
C GLY A 30 -25.15 -10.65 7.08
N VAL A 31 -24.17 -10.87 7.97
CA VAL A 31 -24.10 -10.19 9.27
C VAL A 31 -23.79 -8.70 9.14
N LEU A 32 -23.00 -8.31 8.13
CA LEU A 32 -22.76 -6.92 7.75
C LEU A 32 -23.60 -6.55 6.51
N PRO A 33 -24.05 -5.29 6.40
CA PRO A 33 -23.83 -4.19 7.34
C PRO A 33 -24.65 -4.30 8.63
N LEU A 34 -24.18 -3.65 9.69
CA LEU A 34 -24.90 -3.51 10.96
C LEU A 34 -26.21 -2.76 10.74
N LYS A 35 -27.25 -3.22 11.42
CA LYS A 35 -28.62 -2.72 11.24
C LYS A 35 -28.90 -1.53 12.15
N GLU A 36 -29.88 -0.73 11.73
CA GLU A 36 -30.41 0.38 12.54
C GLU A 36 -30.81 -0.11 13.94
N LYS A 37 -30.33 0.57 14.97
CA LYS A 37 -30.52 0.27 16.40
C LYS A 37 -30.07 -1.13 16.84
N GLN A 38 -29.26 -1.83 16.04
CA GLN A 38 -28.66 -3.08 16.46
C GLN A 38 -27.72 -2.83 17.64
N CYS A 39 -27.83 -3.65 18.68
CA CYS A 39 -26.95 -3.57 19.84
C CYS A 39 -25.65 -4.32 19.55
N VAL A 40 -24.51 -3.68 19.80
CA VAL A 40 -23.18 -4.17 19.40
C VAL A 40 -22.26 -4.21 20.61
N SER A 41 -21.69 -5.38 20.90
CA SER A 41 -20.59 -5.53 21.85
C SER A 41 -19.26 -5.55 21.11
N ILE A 42 -18.33 -4.70 21.52
CA ILE A 42 -17.00 -4.59 20.92
C ILE A 42 -15.97 -5.18 21.89
N PHE A 43 -15.25 -6.19 21.43
CA PHE A 43 -14.18 -6.88 22.13
C PHE A 43 -12.82 -6.53 21.52
N GLY A 44 -11.78 -6.70 22.32
CA GLY A 44 -10.40 -6.34 22.02
C GLY A 44 -10.04 -4.99 22.62
N ARG A 45 -9.00 -4.93 23.45
CA ARG A 45 -8.60 -3.69 24.14
C ARG A 45 -8.22 -2.57 23.16
N ILE A 46 -7.73 -2.95 21.98
CA ILE A 46 -7.25 -2.01 20.96
C ILE A 46 -8.38 -1.11 20.44
N GLN A 47 -9.64 -1.43 20.74
CA GLN A 47 -10.77 -0.52 20.50
C GLN A 47 -10.57 0.87 21.14
N LEU A 48 -9.85 0.96 22.26
CA LEU A 48 -9.57 2.21 22.98
C LEU A 48 -8.38 2.96 22.41
N LYS A 49 -7.38 2.23 21.87
CA LYS A 49 -6.10 2.74 21.39
C LYS A 49 -5.87 2.30 19.95
N TYR A 50 -6.72 2.79 19.05
CA TYR A 50 -6.70 2.47 17.63
C TYR A 50 -5.32 2.72 17.00
N TYR A 51 -4.79 1.73 16.29
CA TYR A 51 -3.57 1.91 15.51
C TYR A 51 -3.87 2.76 14.28
N LYS A 52 -3.50 4.05 14.36
CA LYS A 52 -3.65 5.03 13.27
C LYS A 52 -2.61 4.86 12.16
N SER A 53 -1.44 4.29 12.48
CA SER A 53 -0.27 4.17 11.62
C SER A 53 0.59 2.97 12.06
N GLY A 54 1.66 2.67 11.31
CA GLY A 54 2.81 1.94 11.84
C GLY A 54 3.62 2.79 12.83
N THR A 55 4.78 2.27 13.25
CA THR A 55 5.77 2.96 14.09
C THR A 55 6.94 3.48 13.24
N GLY A 56 7.75 4.38 13.80
CA GLY A 56 8.88 5.00 13.09
C GLY A 56 8.53 6.31 12.40
N SER A 57 9.38 6.73 11.46
CA SER A 57 9.32 8.02 10.75
C SER A 57 7.94 8.27 10.14
N GLY A 58 7.40 7.27 9.41
CA GLY A 58 6.06 7.28 8.82
C GLY A 58 4.90 7.07 9.80
N GLY A 59 5.13 7.12 11.12
CA GLY A 59 4.11 6.89 12.15
C GLY A 59 3.97 7.99 13.21
N MET A 60 4.89 8.95 13.22
CA MET A 60 5.06 9.96 14.28
C MET A 60 4.28 11.26 14.05
N VAL A 61 3.23 11.24 13.23
CA VAL A 61 2.38 12.42 12.99
C VAL A 61 1.64 12.81 14.27
N ASN A 62 1.93 14.02 14.75
CA ASN A 62 1.33 14.60 15.94
C ASN A 62 -0.10 15.07 15.65
N VAL A 63 -1.09 14.50 16.34
CA VAL A 63 -2.51 14.85 16.16
C VAL A 63 -3.14 15.34 17.46
N SER A 64 -4.29 16.02 17.36
CA SER A 64 -5.07 16.46 18.52
C SER A 64 -5.99 15.36 19.05
N HIS A 65 -6.47 14.49 18.17
CA HIS A 65 -7.43 13.43 18.49
C HIS A 65 -7.38 12.35 17.42
N VAL A 66 -7.60 11.09 17.80
CA VAL A 66 -7.75 9.95 16.90
C VAL A 66 -9.13 9.38 17.12
N VAL A 67 -9.97 9.38 16.07
CA VAL A 67 -11.30 8.76 16.11
C VAL A 67 -11.12 7.25 16.02
N ASN A 68 -11.35 6.54 17.12
CA ASN A 68 -11.36 5.08 17.16
C ASN A 68 -12.69 4.49 16.63
N ILE A 69 -12.75 3.18 16.42
CA ILE A 69 -13.92 2.52 15.82
C ILE A 69 -15.21 2.69 16.66
N PRO A 70 -15.19 2.46 18.01
CA PRO A 70 -16.35 2.75 18.84
C PRO A 70 -16.84 4.19 18.71
N GLU A 71 -15.95 5.18 18.72
CA GLU A 71 -16.30 6.58 18.52
C GLU A 71 -16.91 6.84 17.14
N GLY A 72 -16.35 6.29 16.06
CA GLY A 72 -16.92 6.39 14.71
C GLY A 72 -18.34 5.82 14.60
N LEU A 73 -18.61 4.70 15.27
CA LEU A 73 -19.95 4.12 15.35
C LEU A 73 -20.92 4.99 16.17
N ARG A 74 -20.46 5.57 17.29
CA ARG A 74 -21.25 6.54 18.07
C ARG A 74 -21.58 7.79 17.25
N ASN A 75 -20.60 8.34 16.53
CA ASN A 75 -20.77 9.51 15.66
C ASN A 75 -21.77 9.23 14.53
N GLY A 76 -21.77 8.02 13.98
CA GLY A 76 -22.73 7.58 12.97
C GLY A 76 -24.16 7.47 13.51
N GLY A 77 -24.34 7.15 14.79
CA GLY A 77 -25.63 7.11 15.49
C GLY A 77 -26.59 6.01 15.04
N LYS A 78 -26.16 5.12 14.14
CA LYS A 78 -26.99 4.06 13.55
C LYS A 78 -27.14 2.83 14.45
N VAL A 79 -26.12 2.51 15.24
CA VAL A 79 -26.08 1.34 16.12
C VAL A 79 -26.06 1.77 17.58
N ILE A 80 -26.40 0.85 18.49
CA ILE A 80 -26.31 1.06 19.94
C ILE A 80 -25.11 0.27 20.45
N LEU A 81 -24.16 0.92 21.09
CA LEU A 81 -23.01 0.23 21.67
C LEU A 81 -23.33 -0.28 23.08
N ASN A 82 -22.81 -1.45 23.42
CA ASN A 82 -22.81 -1.95 24.78
C ASN A 82 -21.80 -1.16 25.64
N GLU A 83 -22.28 -0.07 26.23
CA GLU A 83 -21.45 0.83 27.07
C GLU A 83 -20.99 0.19 28.38
N GLU A 84 -21.64 -0.89 28.85
CA GLU A 84 -21.16 -1.62 30.04
C GLU A 84 -19.86 -2.35 29.73
N LEU A 85 -19.81 -3.06 28.60
CA LEU A 85 -18.59 -3.73 28.14
C LEU A 85 -17.48 -2.71 27.85
N TYR A 86 -17.81 -1.59 27.20
CA TYR A 86 -16.83 -0.53 26.93
C TYR A 86 -16.17 -0.01 28.22
N LYS A 87 -16.97 0.26 29.26
CA LYS A 87 -16.46 0.68 30.58
C LYS A 87 -15.62 -0.37 31.30
N ILE A 88 -15.89 -1.66 31.08
CA ILE A 88 -15.05 -2.74 31.61
C ILE A 88 -13.64 -2.65 31.01
N TYR A 89 -13.54 -2.45 29.69
CA TYR A 89 -12.25 -2.24 29.02
C TYR A 89 -11.57 -0.94 29.49
N GLU A 90 -12.30 0.18 29.60
CA GLU A 90 -11.71 1.44 30.09
C GLU A 90 -11.11 1.28 31.48
N LYS A 91 -11.85 0.63 32.40
CA LYS A 91 -11.37 0.38 33.76
C LYS A 91 -10.17 -0.56 33.80
N TRP A 92 -10.15 -1.58 32.95
CA TRP A 92 -9.00 -2.50 32.90
C TRP A 92 -7.75 -1.81 32.33
N GLU A 93 -7.92 -0.93 31.34
CA GLU A 93 -6.85 -0.14 30.73
C GLU A 93 -6.19 0.84 31.73
N GLU A 94 -6.92 1.33 32.74
CA GLU A 94 -6.35 2.14 33.83
C GLU A 94 -5.25 1.40 34.60
N ASP A 95 -5.44 0.10 34.83
CA ASP A 95 -4.47 -0.77 35.52
C ASP A 95 -3.46 -1.43 34.55
N ASN A 96 -3.74 -1.41 33.24
CA ASN A 96 -2.96 -2.06 32.19
C ASN A 96 -2.73 -1.09 31.03
N PRO A 97 -2.01 0.02 31.25
CA PRO A 97 -1.86 1.08 30.26
C PRO A 97 -1.23 0.55 28.96
N PHE A 98 -1.54 1.22 27.86
CA PHE A 98 -0.89 0.97 26.57
C PHE A 98 0.63 1.08 26.71
N ASP A 99 1.35 0.06 26.25
CA ASP A 99 2.81 0.05 26.22
C ASP A 99 3.31 0.79 24.97
N GLU A 100 3.79 2.02 25.16
CA GLU A 100 4.41 2.85 24.11
C GLU A 100 5.87 2.45 23.83
N GLY A 101 6.42 1.50 24.60
CA GLY A 101 7.84 1.16 24.57
C GLY A 101 8.74 2.22 25.20
N HIS A 102 10.04 2.07 24.99
CA HIS A 102 11.10 2.91 25.53
C HIS A 102 12.10 3.33 24.44
N GLY A 103 11.67 4.27 23.58
CA GLY A 103 12.48 4.83 22.50
C GLY A 103 12.22 4.21 21.12
N TRP A 104 13.15 4.42 20.18
CA TRP A 104 12.98 4.04 18.79
C TRP A 104 12.85 2.53 18.57
N GLY A 105 11.84 2.11 17.82
CA GLY A 105 11.66 0.70 17.47
C GLY A 105 11.48 -0.21 18.68
N THR A 106 10.90 0.27 19.79
CA THR A 106 10.69 -0.54 21.00
C THR A 106 9.23 -0.75 21.36
N GLU A 107 8.30 0.07 20.84
CA GLU A 107 6.86 -0.20 20.94
C GLU A 107 6.55 -1.63 20.44
N PRO A 108 5.83 -2.47 21.20
CA PRO A 108 5.51 -3.82 20.77
C PRO A 108 4.53 -3.79 19.58
N TRP A 109 4.60 -4.80 18.71
CA TRP A 109 3.70 -4.88 17.55
C TRP A 109 2.23 -5.17 17.91
N SER A 110 1.97 -5.64 19.12
CA SER A 110 0.64 -5.76 19.69
C SER A 110 0.67 -5.46 21.18
N GLN A 111 -0.51 -5.21 21.73
CA GLN A 111 -0.70 -5.00 23.17
C GLN A 111 -1.22 -6.29 23.82
N VAL A 112 -0.86 -6.50 25.09
CA VAL A 112 -1.40 -7.61 25.88
C VAL A 112 -2.92 -7.44 25.99
N GLU A 113 -3.68 -8.43 25.52
CA GLU A 113 -5.14 -8.39 25.49
C GLU A 113 -5.75 -8.56 26.89
N MET A 114 -6.94 -8.00 27.13
CA MET A 114 -7.67 -8.17 28.39
C MET A 114 -8.19 -9.60 28.50
N PRO A 115 -7.81 -10.37 29.55
CA PRO A 115 -8.38 -11.69 29.78
C PRO A 115 -9.90 -11.60 30.02
N LEU A 116 -10.67 -12.30 29.19
CA LEU A 116 -12.13 -12.35 29.33
C LEU A 116 -12.58 -13.52 30.20
N THR A 117 -13.59 -13.28 31.02
CA THR A 117 -14.29 -14.34 31.76
C THR A 117 -15.58 -14.72 31.04
N GLU A 118 -16.05 -15.96 31.26
CA GLU A 118 -17.33 -16.41 30.71
C GLU A 118 -18.51 -15.54 31.19
N SER A 119 -18.44 -14.94 32.38
CA SER A 119 -19.47 -14.00 32.86
C SER A 119 -19.51 -12.75 31.99
N ILE A 120 -18.37 -12.08 31.79
CA ILE A 120 -18.30 -10.84 30.99
C ILE A 120 -18.85 -11.07 29.58
N VAL A 121 -18.49 -12.19 28.95
CA VAL A 121 -18.93 -12.48 27.57
C VAL A 121 -20.43 -12.82 27.52
N LYS A 122 -20.96 -13.55 28.51
CA LYS A 122 -22.41 -13.81 28.63
C LYS A 122 -23.20 -12.53 28.87
N ASP A 123 -22.76 -11.70 29.81
CA ASP A 123 -23.41 -10.42 30.10
C ASP A 123 -23.39 -9.51 28.86
N ALA A 124 -22.27 -9.50 28.12
CA ALA A 124 -22.18 -8.80 26.85
C ALA A 124 -23.17 -9.34 25.80
N ARG A 125 -23.29 -10.67 25.69
CA ARG A 125 -24.22 -11.35 24.77
C ARG A 125 -25.69 -11.11 25.12
N ASP A 126 -26.03 -11.06 26.40
CA ASP A 126 -27.41 -10.81 26.86
C ASP A 126 -27.84 -9.37 26.59
N ASN A 127 -26.88 -8.46 26.42
CA ASN A 127 -27.10 -7.03 26.15
C ASN A 127 -26.76 -6.61 24.70
N SER A 128 -26.47 -7.55 23.79
CA SER A 128 -26.16 -7.21 22.39
C SER A 128 -26.53 -8.30 21.37
N ASP A 129 -26.69 -7.89 20.12
CA ASP A 129 -27.10 -8.76 19.00
C ASP A 129 -25.91 -9.35 18.23
N VAL A 130 -24.75 -8.69 18.28
CA VAL A 130 -23.57 -9.00 17.49
C VAL A 130 -22.30 -8.60 18.24
N ALA A 131 -21.28 -9.44 18.14
CA ALA A 131 -19.94 -9.14 18.61
C ALA A 131 -19.08 -8.61 17.46
N LEU A 132 -18.40 -7.49 17.68
CA LEU A 132 -17.23 -7.09 16.90
C LEU A 132 -15.98 -7.44 17.71
N VAL A 133 -15.06 -8.20 17.14
CA VAL A 133 -13.75 -8.50 17.76
C VAL A 133 -12.69 -7.75 16.98
N ILE A 134 -11.99 -6.82 17.61
CA ILE A 134 -10.93 -6.04 16.98
C ILE A 134 -9.57 -6.65 17.34
N LEU A 135 -8.81 -7.05 16.32
CA LEU A 135 -7.42 -7.44 16.46
C LEU A 135 -6.52 -6.31 15.98
N GLY A 136 -5.50 -5.99 16.78
CA GLY A 136 -4.59 -4.88 16.56
C GLY A 136 -3.17 -5.34 16.27
N ARG A 137 -2.57 -4.87 15.17
CA ARG A 137 -1.12 -5.01 14.91
C ARG A 137 -0.54 -3.71 14.38
N THR A 138 0.60 -3.30 14.92
CA THR A 138 1.47 -2.29 14.33
C THR A 138 2.76 -2.93 13.82
N ALA A 139 3.52 -2.22 13.00
CA ALA A 139 4.81 -2.62 12.46
C ALA A 139 5.60 -1.35 12.10
N GLY A 140 6.90 -1.44 11.84
CA GLY A 140 7.70 -0.25 11.56
C GLY A 140 9.15 -0.55 11.17
N GLU A 141 9.95 0.51 11.20
CA GLU A 141 11.37 0.49 10.82
C GLU A 141 12.24 -0.40 11.73
N ASP A 142 13.38 -0.82 11.19
CA ASP A 142 14.46 -1.59 11.83
C ASP A 142 14.10 -2.98 12.38
N ARG A 143 12.84 -3.40 12.32
CA ARG A 143 12.41 -4.73 12.76
C ARG A 143 11.36 -5.32 11.83
N ASP A 144 11.71 -6.46 11.23
CA ASP A 144 10.76 -7.31 10.52
C ASP A 144 9.83 -8.03 11.49
N ILE A 145 8.58 -8.20 11.08
CA ILE A 145 7.57 -8.99 11.79
C ILE A 145 8.09 -10.42 11.94
N ARG A 146 7.98 -10.99 13.14
CA ARG A 146 8.37 -12.39 13.40
C ARG A 146 7.17 -13.31 13.30
N CYS A 147 7.41 -14.55 12.88
CA CYS A 147 6.42 -15.63 12.91
C CYS A 147 6.24 -16.15 14.35
N GLU A 148 5.72 -15.29 15.22
CA GLU A 148 5.58 -15.50 16.67
C GLU A 148 4.20 -15.05 17.15
N GLU A 149 3.79 -15.54 18.33
CA GLU A 149 2.55 -15.13 19.01
C GLU A 149 2.57 -13.63 19.34
N GLY A 150 1.47 -12.92 19.06
CA GLY A 150 1.38 -11.47 19.24
C GLY A 150 2.07 -10.65 18.14
N ALA A 151 2.68 -11.31 17.15
CA ALA A 151 3.26 -10.70 15.96
C ALA A 151 2.46 -11.14 14.73
N TYR A 152 3.03 -12.00 13.88
CA TYR A 152 2.31 -12.60 12.76
C TYR A 152 1.18 -13.53 13.23
N LEU A 153 1.34 -14.22 14.36
CA LEU A 153 0.34 -15.14 14.92
C LEU A 153 -0.52 -14.46 15.98
N LEU A 154 -1.70 -15.02 16.27
CA LEU A 154 -2.47 -14.66 17.46
C LEU A 154 -1.71 -14.97 18.75
N SER A 155 -1.83 -14.11 19.75
CA SER A 155 -1.44 -14.43 21.12
C SER A 155 -2.40 -15.44 21.76
N GLU A 156 -1.97 -16.09 22.83
CA GLU A 156 -2.82 -17.00 23.60
C GLU A 156 -4.10 -16.30 24.11
N ASP A 157 -4.00 -15.05 24.56
CA ASP A 157 -5.13 -14.30 25.11
C ASP A 157 -6.12 -13.87 24.02
N GLU A 158 -5.64 -13.54 22.82
CA GLU A 158 -6.51 -13.30 21.65
C GLU A 158 -7.26 -14.57 21.24
N ARG A 159 -6.58 -15.73 21.23
CA ARG A 159 -7.23 -17.02 20.95
C ARG A 159 -8.32 -17.33 21.98
N LYS A 160 -8.04 -17.11 23.28
CA LYS A 160 -9.03 -17.28 24.36
C LYS A 160 -10.22 -16.34 24.19
N MET A 161 -9.97 -15.07 23.86
CA MET A 161 -11.02 -14.09 23.59
C MET A 161 -11.93 -14.56 22.44
N ILE A 162 -11.35 -14.87 21.27
CA ILE A 162 -12.13 -15.28 20.09
C ILE A 162 -12.93 -16.56 20.39
N SER A 163 -12.31 -17.54 21.05
CA SER A 163 -12.97 -18.79 21.44
C SER A 163 -14.19 -18.54 22.34
N LEU A 164 -14.05 -17.70 23.38
CA LEU A 164 -15.16 -17.33 24.27
C LEU A 164 -16.24 -16.54 23.55
N VAL A 165 -15.87 -15.53 22.74
CA VAL A 165 -16.84 -14.74 21.98
C VAL A 165 -17.62 -15.63 21.03
N ARG A 166 -16.94 -16.46 20.23
CA ARG A 166 -17.60 -17.39 19.29
C ARG A 166 -18.52 -18.39 19.98
N LYS A 167 -18.14 -18.88 21.17
CA LYS A 167 -18.96 -19.79 21.99
C LYS A 167 -20.31 -19.18 22.41
N HIS A 168 -20.36 -17.87 22.63
CA HIS A 168 -21.55 -17.20 23.19
C HIS A 168 -22.32 -16.36 22.17
N PHE A 169 -21.66 -15.81 21.16
CA PHE A 169 -22.29 -15.04 20.10
C PHE A 169 -22.55 -15.91 18.90
N ASP A 170 -23.77 -15.85 18.36
CA ASP A 170 -24.14 -16.46 17.07
C ASP A 170 -23.71 -15.60 15.89
N LYS A 171 -23.47 -14.30 16.12
CA LYS A 171 -22.98 -13.34 15.12
C LYS A 171 -21.69 -12.71 15.62
N MET A 172 -20.59 -13.04 14.97
CA MET A 172 -19.25 -12.53 15.28
C MET A 172 -18.60 -11.95 14.03
N VAL A 173 -18.26 -10.68 14.07
CA VAL A 173 -17.49 -9.99 13.04
C VAL A 173 -16.06 -9.80 13.54
N LEU A 174 -15.09 -10.21 12.73
CA LEU A 174 -13.68 -9.96 12.97
C LEU A 174 -13.25 -8.68 12.25
N VAL A 175 -12.65 -7.74 12.97
CA VAL A 175 -12.13 -6.48 12.43
C VAL A 175 -10.62 -6.44 12.63
N LEU A 176 -9.86 -6.35 11.54
CA LEU A 176 -8.40 -6.40 11.55
C LEU A 176 -7.83 -4.98 11.39
N ASN A 177 -7.45 -4.34 12.50
CA ASN A 177 -6.72 -3.08 12.54
C ASN A 177 -5.22 -3.37 12.56
N ILE A 178 -4.69 -3.74 11.40
CA ILE A 178 -3.33 -4.26 11.25
C ILE A 178 -2.52 -3.43 10.25
N ALA A 179 -1.25 -3.17 10.55
CA ALA A 179 -0.33 -2.44 9.67
C ALA A 179 0.09 -3.28 8.45
N SER A 180 0.28 -4.58 8.64
CA SER A 180 0.67 -5.55 7.60
C SER A 180 -0.16 -6.83 7.75
N LEU A 181 -0.12 -7.72 6.76
CA LEU A 181 -0.82 -9.02 6.83
C LEU A 181 -0.35 -9.86 8.02
N MET A 182 -1.27 -10.63 8.60
CA MET A 182 -1.02 -11.57 9.69
C MET A 182 -1.54 -12.97 9.32
N ASP A 183 -1.19 -13.99 10.10
CA ASP A 183 -1.83 -15.31 10.00
C ASP A 183 -3.32 -15.16 10.31
N ILE A 184 -4.16 -15.69 9.41
CA ILE A 184 -5.61 -15.75 9.58
C ILE A 184 -6.12 -17.19 9.48
N SER A 185 -5.26 -18.21 9.59
CA SER A 185 -5.67 -19.61 9.53
C SER A 185 -6.70 -20.01 10.60
N PHE A 186 -6.69 -19.33 11.74
CA PHE A 186 -7.63 -19.54 12.84
C PHE A 186 -9.11 -19.32 12.46
N ILE A 187 -9.40 -18.64 11.35
CA ILE A 187 -10.78 -18.44 10.89
C ILE A 187 -11.45 -19.76 10.48
N ASP A 188 -10.67 -20.80 10.13
CA ASP A 188 -11.22 -22.12 9.80
C ASP A 188 -11.81 -22.82 11.04
N GLU A 189 -11.22 -22.55 12.21
CA GLU A 189 -11.68 -23.03 13.51
C GLU A 189 -12.88 -22.21 14.01
N TYR A 190 -12.72 -20.89 14.07
CA TYR A 190 -13.70 -20.02 14.73
C TYR A 190 -14.80 -19.49 13.82
N LYS A 191 -14.65 -19.56 12.49
CA LYS A 191 -15.68 -19.22 11.49
C LYS A 191 -16.45 -17.92 11.83
N PRO A 192 -15.76 -16.76 11.86
CA PRO A 192 -16.46 -15.48 11.95
C PRO A 192 -17.47 -15.32 10.82
N ASP A 193 -18.57 -14.65 11.11
CA ASP A 193 -19.67 -14.40 10.17
C ASP A 193 -19.31 -13.32 9.14
N ALA A 194 -18.38 -12.44 9.50
CA ALA A 194 -17.70 -11.54 8.57
C ALA A 194 -16.27 -11.22 9.02
N ILE A 195 -15.41 -10.90 8.06
CA ILE A 195 -14.04 -10.44 8.28
C ILE A 195 -13.82 -9.15 7.51
N LEU A 196 -13.52 -8.07 8.23
CA LEU A 196 -13.23 -6.75 7.66
C LEU A 196 -11.79 -6.35 8.00
N LEU A 197 -10.97 -6.20 6.96
CA LEU A 197 -9.61 -5.69 7.06
C LEU A 197 -9.64 -4.17 6.91
N VAL A 198 -9.31 -3.45 7.99
CA VAL A 198 -9.47 -1.99 8.09
C VAL A 198 -8.14 -1.24 8.10
N TRP A 199 -7.03 -1.98 8.06
CA TRP A 199 -5.65 -1.45 8.05
C TRP A 199 -5.41 -0.43 9.16
N THR A 200 -4.54 0.55 8.90
CA THR A 200 -4.30 1.74 9.74
C THR A 200 -4.76 2.99 8.96
N GLY A 201 -5.75 3.69 9.51
CA GLY A 201 -6.58 4.68 8.80
C GLY A 201 -6.31 6.13 9.15
N GLY A 202 -5.17 6.43 9.78
CA GLY A 202 -4.86 7.77 10.26
C GLY A 202 -5.82 8.25 11.35
N MET A 203 -5.88 9.57 11.57
CA MET A 203 -6.65 10.14 12.69
C MET A 203 -8.18 10.05 12.54
N VAL A 204 -8.66 9.72 11.34
CA VAL A 204 -10.10 9.52 11.04
C VAL A 204 -10.43 8.05 10.72
N GLY A 205 -9.54 7.12 11.06
CA GLY A 205 -9.69 5.69 10.73
C GLY A 205 -10.98 5.07 11.25
N GLY A 206 -11.38 5.39 12.48
CA GLY A 206 -12.65 4.92 13.05
C GLY A 206 -13.89 5.43 12.33
N GLU A 207 -13.87 6.67 11.85
CA GLU A 207 -14.99 7.27 11.11
C GLU A 207 -15.22 6.56 9.76
N GLY A 208 -14.17 6.39 8.97
CA GLY A 208 -14.27 5.68 7.69
C GLY A 208 -14.65 4.20 7.86
N THR A 209 -14.07 3.54 8.87
CA THR A 209 -14.38 2.15 9.21
C THR A 209 -15.85 1.98 9.61
N ALA A 210 -16.37 2.89 10.44
CA ALA A 210 -17.76 2.85 10.90
C ALA A 210 -18.75 2.97 9.73
N ARG A 211 -18.46 3.80 8.73
CA ARG A 211 -19.30 3.95 7.52
C ARG A 211 -19.45 2.63 6.75
N VAL A 212 -18.42 1.79 6.75
CA VAL A 212 -18.48 0.45 6.13
C VAL A 212 -19.26 -0.48 7.04
N LEU A 213 -18.89 -0.59 8.31
CA LEU A 213 -19.54 -1.48 9.27
C LEU A 213 -21.05 -1.27 9.35
N ASP A 214 -21.51 -0.02 9.36
CA ASP A 214 -22.93 0.33 9.45
C ASP A 214 -23.62 0.49 8.08
N GLY A 215 -22.90 0.29 6.97
CA GLY A 215 -23.46 0.31 5.61
C GLY A 215 -23.86 1.68 5.08
N ARG A 216 -23.41 2.79 5.69
CA ARG A 216 -23.43 4.11 5.03
C ARG A 216 -22.62 4.09 3.72
N VAL A 217 -21.57 3.27 3.67
CA VAL A 217 -20.75 3.01 2.48
C VAL A 217 -20.64 1.49 2.31
N SER A 218 -20.88 1.00 1.10
CA SER A 218 -20.59 -0.40 0.78
C SER A 218 -19.09 -0.61 0.57
N PRO A 219 -18.49 -1.70 1.10
CA PRO A 219 -17.09 -2.01 0.87
C PRO A 219 -16.83 -2.19 -0.63
N SER A 220 -15.70 -1.66 -1.06
CA SER A 220 -15.26 -1.66 -2.46
C SER A 220 -13.75 -1.73 -2.60
N ALA A 221 -13.03 -1.99 -1.51
CA ALA A 221 -11.59 -2.17 -1.52
C ALA A 221 -11.22 -3.57 -2.00
N ARG A 222 -10.00 -3.71 -2.52
CA ARG A 222 -9.43 -4.95 -3.03
C ARG A 222 -8.07 -5.20 -2.39
N LEU A 223 -7.69 -6.46 -2.21
CA LEU A 223 -6.36 -6.82 -1.71
C LEU A 223 -5.26 -6.42 -2.71
N THR A 224 -4.19 -5.82 -2.19
CA THR A 224 -2.97 -5.47 -2.94
C THR A 224 -1.86 -6.51 -2.75
N SER A 225 -2.12 -7.57 -2.00
CA SER A 225 -1.19 -8.68 -1.79
C SER A 225 -1.97 -9.98 -1.64
N THR A 226 -1.40 -11.08 -2.11
CA THR A 226 -1.98 -12.41 -2.01
C THR A 226 -1.87 -12.91 -0.56
N ILE A 227 -2.97 -13.42 -0.01
CA ILE A 227 -2.98 -14.08 1.30
C ILE A 227 -2.89 -15.59 1.07
N ALA A 228 -1.74 -16.17 1.40
CA ALA A 228 -1.52 -17.62 1.33
C ALA A 228 -2.08 -18.35 2.57
N TYR A 229 -2.20 -19.67 2.49
CA TYR A 229 -2.59 -20.50 3.64
C TYR A 229 -1.51 -20.57 4.71
N LYS A 230 -0.24 -20.57 4.31
CA LYS A 230 0.90 -20.64 5.21
C LYS A 230 1.98 -19.65 4.80
N LEU A 231 2.81 -19.27 5.77
CA LEU A 231 3.94 -18.41 5.54
C LEU A 231 4.99 -19.07 4.62
N GLU A 232 5.19 -20.38 4.75
CA GLU A 232 6.13 -21.16 3.93
C GLU A 232 5.71 -21.26 2.46
N ASP A 233 4.49 -20.85 2.11
CA ASP A 233 3.98 -20.92 0.75
C ASP A 233 4.44 -19.73 -0.11
N TYR A 234 4.93 -18.65 0.51
CA TYR A 234 5.45 -17.50 -0.20
C TYR A 234 6.78 -17.84 -0.88
N PRO A 235 7.00 -17.42 -2.15
CA PRO A 235 8.17 -17.83 -2.92
C PRO A 235 9.49 -17.25 -2.37
N SER A 236 9.40 -16.17 -1.61
CA SER A 236 10.53 -15.51 -0.96
C SER A 236 10.87 -16.11 0.42
N TYR A 237 10.11 -17.07 0.95
CA TYR A 237 10.27 -17.59 2.31
C TYR A 237 11.68 -18.10 2.61
N ASP A 238 12.22 -18.97 1.74
CA ASP A 238 13.58 -19.53 1.89
C ASP A 238 14.70 -18.49 1.64
N TYR A 239 14.33 -17.27 1.24
CA TYR A 239 15.22 -16.24 0.71
C TYR A 239 14.98 -14.88 1.39
N TYR A 240 14.48 -14.90 2.63
CA TYR A 240 14.13 -13.70 3.39
C TYR A 240 14.66 -13.79 4.82
N GLY A 241 15.09 -12.66 5.38
CA GLY A 241 15.48 -12.53 6.78
C GLY A 241 16.95 -12.87 7.08
N ASP A 242 17.79 -13.11 6.07
CA ASP A 242 19.23 -13.21 6.28
C ASP A 242 19.82 -11.83 6.64
N GLU A 243 20.59 -11.75 7.73
CA GLU A 243 21.17 -10.50 8.26
C GLU A 243 22.26 -9.90 7.36
N THR A 244 22.81 -10.70 6.44
CA THR A 244 23.91 -10.30 5.56
C THR A 244 23.46 -10.09 4.12
N ARG A 245 22.66 -11.02 3.58
CA ARG A 245 22.27 -11.03 2.16
C ARG A 245 21.10 -11.96 1.87
N ASN A 246 20.12 -11.45 1.13
CA ASN A 246 19.05 -12.24 0.53
C ASN A 246 19.26 -12.38 -0.99
N PHE A 247 19.20 -13.59 -1.52
CA PHE A 247 19.16 -13.84 -2.97
C PHE A 247 17.72 -13.81 -3.45
N TYR A 248 17.38 -12.99 -4.44
CA TYR A 248 16.02 -12.86 -4.95
C TYR A 248 15.75 -13.98 -5.96
N ALA A 249 15.83 -15.22 -5.49
CA ALA A 249 15.73 -16.42 -6.32
C ALA A 249 14.34 -16.58 -6.93
N GLU A 250 13.31 -15.98 -6.34
CA GLU A 250 11.98 -15.94 -6.93
C GLU A 250 11.88 -15.04 -8.18
N ASP A 251 12.84 -14.14 -8.39
CA ASP A 251 12.94 -13.26 -9.56
C ASP A 251 11.61 -12.54 -9.84
N ILE A 252 11.08 -12.56 -11.06
CA ILE A 252 9.78 -11.93 -11.37
C ILE A 252 8.58 -12.60 -10.68
N PHE A 253 8.74 -13.78 -10.08
CA PHE A 253 7.65 -14.55 -9.46
C PHE A 253 7.45 -14.11 -8.00
N VAL A 254 7.16 -12.83 -7.80
CA VAL A 254 6.75 -12.27 -6.50
C VAL A 254 5.21 -12.29 -6.40
N GLY A 255 4.69 -12.70 -5.25
CA GLY A 255 3.26 -12.65 -4.97
C GLY A 255 2.42 -13.46 -5.95
N TYR A 256 1.33 -12.88 -6.46
CA TYR A 256 0.42 -13.55 -7.40
C TYR A 256 1.11 -14.06 -8.67
N ARG A 257 2.22 -13.43 -9.10
CA ARG A 257 2.99 -13.91 -10.26
C ARG A 257 3.50 -15.32 -10.03
N TYR A 258 3.87 -15.67 -8.80
CA TYR A 258 4.19 -17.05 -8.42
C TYR A 258 2.94 -17.91 -8.23
N PHE A 259 2.02 -17.46 -7.37
CA PHE A 259 0.89 -18.29 -6.96
C PHE A 259 0.00 -18.70 -8.13
N GLU A 260 -0.33 -17.76 -9.01
CA GLU A 260 -1.20 -18.05 -10.15
C GLU A 260 -0.50 -18.83 -11.27
N THR A 261 0.84 -18.89 -11.24
CA THR A 261 1.62 -19.68 -12.19
C THR A 261 1.86 -21.10 -11.68
N PHE A 262 2.18 -21.28 -10.40
CA PHE A 262 2.71 -22.56 -9.88
C PHE A 262 1.96 -23.16 -8.70
N ALA A 263 1.22 -22.37 -7.91
CA ALA A 263 0.79 -22.75 -6.57
C ALA A 263 -0.64 -22.25 -6.23
N LYS A 264 -1.59 -22.42 -7.14
CA LYS A 264 -2.95 -21.88 -6.99
C LYS A 264 -3.68 -22.40 -5.75
N ASP A 265 -3.48 -23.65 -5.40
CA ASP A 265 -4.09 -24.31 -4.24
C ASP A 265 -3.59 -23.77 -2.89
N LYS A 266 -2.53 -22.96 -2.89
CA LYS A 266 -1.90 -22.40 -1.70
C LYS A 266 -2.41 -21.01 -1.31
N VAL A 267 -3.32 -20.46 -2.10
CA VAL A 267 -3.89 -19.13 -1.87
C VAL A 267 -5.22 -19.24 -1.16
N ARG A 268 -5.36 -18.50 -0.06
CA ARG A 268 -6.63 -18.32 0.65
C ARG A 268 -7.44 -17.19 0.02
N TYR A 269 -6.84 -16.01 -0.16
CA TYR A 269 -7.45 -14.88 -0.86
C TYR A 269 -6.50 -14.35 -1.94
N PRO A 270 -6.92 -14.31 -3.21
CA PRO A 270 -6.04 -13.91 -4.30
C PRO A 270 -5.86 -12.39 -4.36
N PHE A 271 -4.82 -11.96 -5.08
CA PHE A 271 -4.63 -10.55 -5.43
C PHE A 271 -5.86 -9.96 -6.11
N GLY A 272 -6.28 -8.76 -5.70
CA GLY A 272 -7.49 -8.08 -6.17
C GLY A 272 -8.78 -8.52 -5.48
N TYR A 273 -8.76 -9.52 -4.60
CA TYR A 273 -9.97 -10.00 -3.94
C TYR A 273 -10.56 -8.98 -2.96
N GLY A 274 -11.89 -8.90 -2.91
CA GLY A 274 -12.62 -8.03 -1.99
C GLY A 274 -14.11 -8.04 -2.29
N LEU A 275 -14.92 -8.28 -1.26
CA LEU A 275 -16.37 -8.37 -1.35
C LEU A 275 -17.04 -7.00 -1.27
N SER A 276 -18.29 -6.94 -1.73
CA SER A 276 -19.19 -5.81 -1.56
C SER A 276 -20.52 -6.25 -0.94
N TYR A 277 -21.34 -5.31 -0.47
CA TYR A 277 -22.72 -5.60 -0.05
C TYR A 277 -23.68 -5.78 -1.23
N THR A 278 -23.22 -5.52 -2.44
CA THR A 278 -23.98 -5.72 -3.68
C THR A 278 -23.20 -6.55 -4.69
N LYS A 279 -23.81 -6.84 -5.83
CA LYS A 279 -23.21 -7.55 -6.96
C LYS A 279 -23.16 -6.65 -8.18
N PHE A 280 -22.16 -6.90 -9.03
CA PHE A 280 -21.96 -6.15 -10.27
C PHE A 280 -21.95 -7.09 -11.46
N LYS A 281 -22.35 -6.55 -12.61
CA LYS A 281 -22.16 -7.17 -13.92
C LYS A 281 -21.21 -6.30 -14.73
N THR A 282 -20.19 -6.93 -15.30
CA THR A 282 -19.16 -6.28 -16.13
C THR A 282 -19.29 -6.77 -17.57
N GLU A 283 -19.30 -5.84 -18.53
CA GLU A 283 -19.47 -6.13 -19.96
C GLU A 283 -18.47 -5.31 -20.78
N VAL A 284 -17.66 -5.97 -21.62
CA VAL A 284 -16.75 -5.27 -22.53
C VAL A 284 -17.52 -4.84 -23.78
N LEU A 285 -17.61 -3.53 -23.99
CA LEU A 285 -18.34 -2.92 -25.11
C LEU A 285 -17.47 -2.78 -26.37
N GLY A 286 -16.16 -2.72 -26.20
CA GLY A 286 -15.22 -2.58 -27.30
C GLY A 286 -13.78 -2.55 -26.82
N VAL A 287 -12.88 -2.96 -27.71
CA VAL A 287 -11.45 -2.97 -27.50
C VAL A 287 -10.78 -2.34 -28.72
N THR A 288 -9.81 -1.46 -28.49
CA THR A 288 -8.93 -0.91 -29.53
C THR A 288 -7.49 -1.19 -29.15
N ASN A 289 -6.68 -1.61 -30.13
CA ASN A 289 -5.26 -1.91 -29.93
C ASN A 289 -4.45 -1.13 -30.97
N GLU A 290 -3.89 0.01 -30.55
CA GLU A 290 -3.18 0.94 -31.43
C GLU A 290 -2.06 1.61 -30.64
N ASN A 291 -0.98 2.01 -31.31
CA ASN A 291 0.13 2.74 -30.69
C ASN A 291 0.71 2.06 -29.44
N ASN A 292 0.91 0.73 -29.49
CA ASN A 292 1.40 -0.08 -28.38
C ASN A 292 0.56 0.04 -27.10
N LYS A 293 -0.76 0.21 -27.25
CA LYS A 293 -1.71 0.34 -26.16
C LYS A 293 -3.03 -0.35 -26.49
N VAL A 294 -3.57 -1.09 -25.53
CA VAL A 294 -4.92 -1.67 -25.58
C VAL A 294 -5.86 -0.82 -24.71
N GLU A 295 -6.88 -0.21 -25.30
CA GLU A 295 -7.97 0.45 -24.57
C GLU A 295 -9.19 -0.47 -24.53
N LEU A 296 -9.70 -0.77 -23.34
CA LEU A 296 -10.93 -1.51 -23.12
C LEU A 296 -12.04 -0.55 -22.64
N LYS A 297 -13.18 -0.57 -23.33
CA LYS A 297 -14.41 0.13 -22.89
C LYS A 297 -15.28 -0.85 -22.13
N VAL A 298 -15.41 -0.64 -20.83
CA VAL A 298 -16.03 -1.61 -19.93
C VAL A 298 -17.25 -1.00 -19.27
N LYS A 299 -18.43 -1.57 -19.50
CA LYS A 299 -19.65 -1.19 -18.81
C LYS A 299 -19.78 -2.00 -17.52
N VAL A 300 -19.90 -1.30 -16.40
CA VAL A 300 -20.19 -1.90 -15.09
C VAL A 300 -21.60 -1.50 -14.69
N THR A 301 -22.43 -2.46 -14.31
CA THR A 301 -23.80 -2.25 -13.82
C THR A 301 -23.94 -2.81 -12.43
N ASN A 302 -24.49 -2.04 -11.48
CA ASN A 302 -24.88 -2.57 -10.18
C ASN A 302 -26.18 -3.36 -10.34
N ILE A 303 -26.15 -4.66 -10.06
CA ILE A 303 -27.28 -5.58 -10.23
C ILE A 303 -27.90 -6.04 -8.90
N GLY A 304 -27.42 -5.50 -7.78
CA GLY A 304 -28.00 -5.74 -6.46
C GLY A 304 -28.65 -4.49 -5.87
N ASP A 305 -29.00 -4.58 -4.59
CA ASP A 305 -29.94 -3.63 -3.97
C ASP A 305 -29.28 -2.45 -3.25
N VAL A 306 -27.96 -2.47 -3.08
CA VAL A 306 -27.23 -1.46 -2.29
C VAL A 306 -26.31 -0.64 -3.19
N PRO A 307 -26.31 0.70 -3.09
CA PRO A 307 -25.35 1.53 -3.80
C PRO A 307 -23.90 1.19 -3.41
N ALA A 308 -23.03 1.06 -4.40
CA ALA A 308 -21.63 0.71 -4.16
C ALA A 308 -20.74 1.09 -5.36
N LYS A 309 -19.43 1.04 -5.14
CA LYS A 309 -18.41 1.15 -6.18
C LYS A 309 -17.85 -0.21 -6.54
N HIS A 310 -17.29 -0.34 -7.74
CA HIS A 310 -16.62 -1.55 -8.20
C HIS A 310 -15.31 -1.20 -8.90
N SER A 311 -14.22 -1.86 -8.49
CA SER A 311 -12.95 -1.82 -9.22
C SER A 311 -12.94 -2.92 -10.28
N VAL A 312 -12.49 -2.56 -11.48
CA VAL A 312 -12.28 -3.46 -12.61
C VAL A 312 -10.79 -3.56 -12.87
N LEU A 313 -10.25 -4.77 -12.84
CA LEU A 313 -8.84 -5.08 -13.04
C LEU A 313 -8.66 -5.79 -14.39
N VAL A 314 -7.68 -5.37 -15.17
CA VAL A 314 -7.32 -5.98 -16.46
C VAL A 314 -5.96 -6.65 -16.32
N TYR A 315 -5.92 -7.96 -16.55
CA TYR A 315 -4.71 -8.77 -16.51
C TYR A 315 -4.30 -9.21 -17.91
N VAL A 316 -3.00 -9.35 -18.12
CA VAL A 316 -2.43 -9.82 -19.40
C VAL A 316 -1.72 -11.15 -19.17
N ALA A 317 -1.95 -12.10 -20.07
CA ALA A 317 -1.18 -13.33 -20.18
C ALA A 317 -0.34 -13.25 -21.44
N ALA A 318 0.98 -13.13 -21.25
CA ALA A 318 1.95 -13.14 -22.33
C ALA A 318 2.28 -14.59 -22.74
N PRO A 319 2.73 -14.84 -23.98
CA PRO A 319 3.26 -16.14 -24.36
C PRO A 319 4.50 -16.45 -23.51
N THR A 320 4.60 -17.69 -23.01
CA THR A 320 5.70 -18.16 -22.15
C THR A 320 7.07 -17.85 -22.79
N GLY A 321 7.18 -18.02 -24.12
CA GLY A 321 8.37 -17.63 -24.87
C GLY A 321 9.64 -18.34 -24.39
N LYS A 322 10.79 -17.72 -24.66
CA LYS A 322 12.11 -18.16 -24.20
C LYS A 322 12.47 -17.59 -22.83
N LEU A 323 11.89 -16.43 -22.47
CA LEU A 323 12.18 -15.78 -21.19
C LEU A 323 11.46 -16.45 -20.01
N GLY A 324 10.32 -17.09 -20.26
CA GLY A 324 9.40 -17.53 -19.20
C GLY A 324 8.57 -16.36 -18.69
N LYS A 325 7.28 -16.57 -18.45
CA LYS A 325 6.36 -15.52 -18.00
C LYS A 325 5.52 -15.99 -16.82
N ALA A 326 5.12 -15.04 -15.98
CA ALA A 326 4.00 -15.27 -15.07
C ALA A 326 2.72 -15.53 -15.87
N ALA A 327 1.84 -16.38 -15.34
CA ALA A 327 0.58 -16.73 -16.01
C ALA A 327 -0.31 -15.49 -16.25
N ARG A 328 -0.24 -14.49 -15.37
CA ARG A 328 -0.94 -13.21 -15.46
C ARG A 328 -0.07 -12.10 -14.87
N VAL A 329 -0.19 -10.89 -15.41
CA VAL A 329 0.29 -9.63 -14.82
C VAL A 329 -0.82 -8.59 -14.88
N LEU A 330 -0.95 -7.71 -13.88
CA LEU A 330 -1.89 -6.60 -13.92
C LEU A 330 -1.41 -5.59 -14.99
N GLY A 331 -2.29 -5.27 -15.94
CA GLY A 331 -2.00 -4.34 -17.02
C GLY A 331 -2.63 -2.95 -16.83
N GLY A 332 -3.75 -2.87 -16.10
CA GLY A 332 -4.45 -1.63 -15.82
C GLY A 332 -5.73 -1.83 -15.00
N PHE A 333 -6.26 -0.75 -14.44
CA PHE A 333 -7.51 -0.77 -13.68
C PHE A 333 -8.22 0.59 -13.68
N ASP A 334 -9.51 0.60 -13.38
CA ASP A 334 -10.25 1.81 -13.00
C ASP A 334 -11.38 1.43 -12.03
N LYS A 335 -11.95 2.43 -11.36
CA LYS A 335 -13.03 2.25 -10.37
C LYS A 335 -14.22 3.11 -10.73
N THR A 336 -15.42 2.54 -10.56
CA THR A 336 -16.65 3.28 -10.77
C THR A 336 -16.86 4.37 -9.70
N GLU A 337 -17.68 5.35 -10.04
CA GLU A 337 -18.42 6.12 -9.03
C GLU A 337 -19.41 5.22 -8.30
N THR A 338 -20.07 5.75 -7.27
CA THR A 338 -21.11 5.00 -6.56
C THR A 338 -22.30 4.80 -7.50
N LEU A 339 -22.61 3.55 -7.82
CA LEU A 339 -23.74 3.17 -8.67
C LEU A 339 -24.90 2.70 -7.80
N ALA A 340 -26.08 3.30 -7.95
CA ALA A 340 -27.32 2.77 -7.37
C ALA A 340 -27.80 1.50 -8.12
N ASN A 341 -28.81 0.81 -7.59
CA ASN A 341 -29.40 -0.38 -8.23
C ASN A 341 -29.82 -0.06 -9.68
N GLY A 342 -29.30 -0.83 -10.65
CA GLY A 342 -29.57 -0.68 -12.07
C GLY A 342 -28.78 0.42 -12.78
N GLU A 343 -28.08 1.28 -12.03
CA GLU A 343 -27.17 2.27 -12.61
C GLU A 343 -25.92 1.60 -13.17
N ASN A 344 -25.34 2.25 -14.18
CA ASN A 344 -24.16 1.77 -14.85
C ASN A 344 -23.23 2.92 -15.22
N GLN A 345 -21.95 2.58 -15.34
CA GLN A 345 -20.90 3.47 -15.82
C GLN A 345 -20.04 2.74 -16.85
N ILE A 346 -19.56 3.49 -17.84
CA ILE A 346 -18.56 3.00 -18.79
C ILE A 346 -17.20 3.51 -18.34
N LEU A 347 -16.31 2.59 -18.01
CA LEU A 347 -14.90 2.83 -17.73
C LEU A 347 -14.08 2.69 -19.01
N LYS A 348 -12.98 3.42 -19.08
CA LYS A 348 -11.96 3.27 -20.11
C LYS A 348 -10.66 2.87 -19.43
N ILE A 349 -10.22 1.66 -19.68
CA ILE A 349 -9.02 1.12 -19.06
C ILE A 349 -7.96 0.96 -20.15
N GLU A 350 -6.85 1.65 -19.98
CA GLU A 350 -5.71 1.60 -20.88
C GLU A 350 -4.66 0.63 -20.33
N VAL A 351 -4.15 -0.24 -21.19
CA VAL A 351 -3.04 -1.16 -20.92
C VAL A 351 -1.93 -0.87 -21.91
N ASP A 352 -0.85 -0.25 -21.44
CA ASP A 352 0.35 0.04 -22.24
C ASP A 352 1.18 -1.25 -22.41
N TYR A 353 1.74 -1.49 -23.60
CA TYR A 353 2.57 -2.68 -23.84
C TYR A 353 3.75 -2.77 -22.88
N LYS A 354 4.25 -1.64 -22.36
CA LYS A 354 5.30 -1.60 -21.36
C LYS A 354 4.94 -2.31 -20.06
N THR A 355 3.67 -2.40 -19.69
CA THR A 355 3.26 -3.02 -18.41
C THR A 355 3.40 -4.55 -18.42
N PHE A 356 3.44 -5.16 -19.60
CA PHE A 356 3.57 -6.61 -19.78
C PHE A 356 4.75 -7.02 -20.68
N ALA A 357 5.64 -6.07 -20.99
CA ALA A 357 6.92 -6.35 -21.61
C ALA A 357 7.85 -7.12 -20.65
N SER A 358 8.82 -7.82 -21.20
CA SER A 358 9.82 -8.56 -20.40
C SER A 358 11.22 -8.07 -20.73
N TYR A 359 12.07 -7.94 -19.71
CA TYR A 359 13.45 -7.52 -19.90
C TYR A 359 14.34 -8.74 -20.21
N ASP A 360 15.01 -8.73 -21.36
CA ASP A 360 15.93 -9.79 -21.77
C ASP A 360 17.35 -9.51 -21.28
N ASP A 361 17.66 -9.98 -20.08
CA ASP A 361 18.97 -9.81 -19.44
C ASP A 361 20.06 -10.73 -20.02
N LEU A 362 19.68 -11.94 -20.43
CA LEU A 362 20.57 -13.01 -20.91
C LEU A 362 20.58 -13.17 -22.44
N ALA A 363 20.01 -12.23 -23.19
CA ALA A 363 19.94 -12.24 -24.65
C ALA A 363 19.23 -13.49 -25.24
N LYS A 364 18.29 -14.09 -24.52
CA LYS A 364 17.58 -15.31 -24.96
C LYS A 364 16.72 -15.07 -26.18
N THR A 365 16.15 -13.87 -26.31
CA THR A 365 15.37 -13.45 -27.48
C THR A 365 16.28 -13.02 -28.64
N GLY A 366 17.53 -12.65 -28.33
CA GLY A 366 18.48 -12.04 -29.26
C GLY A 366 18.61 -10.52 -29.06
N HIS A 367 17.89 -9.95 -28.09
CA HIS A 367 17.86 -8.52 -27.80
C HIS A 367 18.32 -8.26 -26.36
N GLN A 368 19.62 -8.38 -26.10
CA GLN A 368 20.17 -8.15 -24.76
C GLN A 368 19.88 -6.74 -24.26
N SER A 369 19.54 -6.62 -22.97
CA SER A 369 19.28 -5.35 -22.29
C SER A 369 18.12 -4.58 -22.91
N ALA A 370 17.07 -5.28 -23.35
CA ALA A 370 15.89 -4.67 -23.94
C ALA A 370 14.59 -5.16 -23.31
N PHE A 371 13.59 -4.29 -23.24
CA PHE A 371 12.21 -4.70 -23.00
C PHE A 371 11.59 -5.16 -24.30
N VAL A 372 11.16 -6.42 -24.32
CA VAL A 372 10.66 -7.12 -25.49
C VAL A 372 9.30 -7.76 -25.22
N LEU A 373 8.48 -7.77 -26.26
CA LEU A 373 7.31 -8.62 -26.38
C LEU A 373 7.69 -9.75 -27.34
N GLU A 374 7.80 -10.97 -26.84
CA GLU A 374 8.09 -12.12 -27.68
C GLU A 374 6.87 -12.47 -28.56
N LYS A 375 7.14 -12.96 -29.77
CA LYS A 375 6.09 -13.42 -30.68
C LYS A 375 5.16 -14.43 -30.01
N GLY A 376 3.90 -14.39 -30.40
CA GLY A 376 2.86 -15.28 -29.91
C GLY A 376 1.63 -14.53 -29.42
N LYS A 377 0.77 -15.27 -28.73
CA LYS A 377 -0.56 -14.84 -28.34
C LYS A 377 -0.56 -14.14 -26.99
N TYR A 378 -1.14 -12.95 -26.94
CA TYR A 378 -1.37 -12.16 -25.75
C TYR A 378 -2.86 -12.17 -25.42
N ASP A 379 -3.22 -12.75 -24.27
CA ASP A 379 -4.62 -12.86 -23.82
C ASP A 379 -4.91 -11.85 -22.70
N PHE A 380 -6.03 -11.14 -22.80
CA PHE A 380 -6.47 -10.12 -21.84
C PHE A 380 -7.66 -10.63 -21.06
N TYR A 381 -7.58 -10.50 -19.74
CA TYR A 381 -8.57 -10.97 -18.77
C TYR A 381 -9.10 -9.80 -17.97
N ILE A 382 -10.41 -9.79 -17.69
CA ILE A 382 -11.04 -8.73 -16.91
C ILE A 382 -11.83 -9.34 -15.75
N GLY A 383 -11.67 -8.78 -14.56
CA GLY A 383 -12.34 -9.28 -13.37
C GLY A 383 -12.28 -8.32 -12.20
N GLY A 384 -12.91 -8.73 -11.11
CA GLY A 384 -12.74 -8.06 -9.83
C GLY A 384 -11.42 -8.42 -9.14
N ASP A 385 -10.96 -9.64 -9.35
CA ASP A 385 -9.69 -10.17 -8.89
C ASP A 385 -9.09 -11.08 -9.97
N ILE A 386 -7.87 -11.53 -9.73
CA ILE A 386 -7.11 -12.31 -10.71
C ILE A 386 -7.72 -13.68 -11.05
N ARG A 387 -8.50 -14.28 -10.15
CA ARG A 387 -9.09 -15.62 -10.32
C ARG A 387 -10.47 -15.61 -10.96
N GLU A 388 -11.26 -14.57 -10.66
CA GLU A 388 -12.55 -14.36 -11.30
C GLU A 388 -12.43 -13.69 -12.68
N ALA A 389 -11.21 -13.31 -13.10
CA ALA A 389 -11.01 -12.62 -14.37
C ALA A 389 -11.24 -13.53 -15.59
N GLU A 390 -12.10 -13.08 -16.50
CA GLU A 390 -12.49 -13.79 -17.72
C GLU A 390 -11.76 -13.24 -18.94
N GLN A 391 -11.41 -14.12 -19.89
CA GLN A 391 -10.77 -13.70 -21.14
C GLN A 391 -11.75 -12.90 -22.00
N VAL A 392 -11.36 -11.71 -22.44
CA VAL A 392 -12.21 -10.82 -23.24
C VAL A 392 -11.60 -10.33 -24.55
N TYR A 393 -10.28 -10.41 -24.67
CA TYR A 393 -9.58 -9.99 -25.88
C TYR A 393 -8.27 -10.77 -26.04
N SER A 394 -7.80 -10.88 -27.27
CA SER A 394 -6.48 -11.39 -27.57
C SER A 394 -5.95 -10.79 -28.85
N PHE A 395 -4.63 -10.71 -28.97
CA PHE A 395 -3.94 -10.46 -30.23
C PHE A 395 -2.69 -11.33 -30.34
N ASP A 396 -2.21 -11.50 -31.56
CA ASP A 396 -0.99 -12.24 -31.86
C ASP A 396 0.08 -11.28 -32.37
N LEU A 397 1.33 -11.50 -31.96
CA LEU A 397 2.51 -10.92 -32.58
C LEU A 397 3.20 -11.98 -33.41
N ASP A 398 3.41 -11.69 -34.70
CA ASP A 398 4.08 -12.60 -35.62
C ASP A 398 5.60 -12.65 -35.39
N GLU A 399 6.17 -11.55 -34.87
CA GLU A 399 7.60 -11.37 -34.61
C GLU A 399 7.81 -10.70 -33.24
N ASP A 400 9.01 -10.86 -32.69
CA ASP A 400 9.39 -10.20 -31.43
C ASP A 400 9.38 -8.68 -31.64
N LEU A 401 8.77 -7.95 -30.72
CA LEU A 401 8.71 -6.48 -30.73
C LEU A 401 9.60 -5.92 -29.62
N VAL A 402 10.67 -5.22 -30.01
CA VAL A 402 11.50 -4.45 -29.08
C VAL A 402 10.83 -3.11 -28.80
N LEU A 403 10.48 -2.85 -27.54
CA LEU A 403 9.90 -1.56 -27.14
C LEU A 403 10.99 -0.54 -26.84
N GLU A 404 11.95 -0.93 -26.00
CA GLU A 404 13.01 -0.06 -25.49
C GLU A 404 14.30 -0.88 -25.30
N SER A 405 15.44 -0.28 -25.62
CA SER A 405 16.76 -0.88 -25.47
C SER A 405 17.62 -0.02 -24.55
N TYR A 406 18.39 -0.69 -23.72
CA TYR A 406 19.22 -0.12 -22.67
C TYR A 406 20.62 -0.73 -22.72
N GLU A 407 21.47 -0.29 -21.81
CA GLU A 407 22.71 -0.97 -21.48
C GLU A 407 22.55 -1.86 -20.25
N LYS A 408 23.43 -2.86 -20.10
CA LYS A 408 23.52 -3.63 -18.87
C LYS A 408 23.82 -2.71 -17.69
N ALA A 409 22.99 -2.71 -16.64
CA ALA A 409 23.20 -1.91 -15.44
C ALA A 409 22.67 -2.64 -14.20
N LEU A 410 23.32 -2.43 -13.04
CA LEU A 410 22.95 -3.03 -11.75
C LEU A 410 22.85 -4.58 -11.78
N LEU A 411 23.78 -5.22 -12.49
CA LEU A 411 23.87 -6.68 -12.53
C LEU A 411 24.29 -7.23 -11.16
N PRO A 412 23.87 -8.46 -10.80
CA PRO A 412 24.30 -9.06 -9.55
C PRO A 412 25.81 -9.30 -9.57
N GLN A 413 26.50 -8.98 -8.47
CA GLN A 413 27.94 -9.19 -8.36
C GLN A 413 28.33 -10.65 -8.04
N MET A 414 27.34 -11.48 -7.72
CA MET A 414 27.52 -12.90 -7.42
C MET A 414 26.52 -13.73 -8.22
N PRO A 415 26.92 -14.89 -8.77
CA PRO A 415 25.99 -15.75 -9.45
C PRO A 415 25.06 -16.44 -8.45
N PHE A 416 23.82 -16.71 -8.86
CA PHE A 416 22.84 -17.45 -8.09
C PHE A 416 21.82 -18.12 -9.01
N ASP A 417 21.00 -19.03 -8.48
CA ASP A 417 19.93 -19.67 -9.24
C ASP A 417 18.61 -18.92 -9.03
N ARG A 418 17.92 -18.58 -10.12
CA ARG A 418 16.59 -17.97 -10.11
C ARG A 418 15.50 -18.89 -10.65
N PHE A 419 14.25 -18.62 -10.29
CA PHE A 419 13.07 -19.31 -10.79
C PHE A 419 12.75 -18.86 -12.21
N VAL A 420 12.35 -19.81 -13.05
CA VAL A 420 11.85 -19.56 -14.42
C VAL A 420 10.65 -20.45 -14.69
N ALA A 421 9.67 -19.89 -15.39
CA ALA A 421 8.54 -20.64 -15.91
C ALA A 421 8.91 -21.30 -17.24
N THR A 422 8.72 -22.62 -17.30
CA THR A 422 8.66 -23.37 -18.56
C THR A 422 7.26 -23.94 -18.74
N GLU A 423 6.88 -24.29 -19.97
CA GLU A 423 5.57 -24.84 -20.25
C GLU A 423 5.70 -26.17 -21.00
N GLU A 424 5.03 -27.20 -20.50
CA GLU A 424 4.97 -28.54 -21.10
C GLU A 424 3.52 -29.02 -21.03
N ASP A 425 2.94 -29.43 -22.17
CA ASP A 425 1.53 -29.86 -22.29
C ASP A 425 0.50 -28.87 -21.68
N GLY A 426 0.74 -27.57 -21.84
CA GLY A 426 -0.14 -26.51 -21.34
C GLY A 426 -0.10 -26.31 -19.82
N LYS A 427 0.93 -26.85 -19.15
CA LYS A 427 1.16 -26.68 -17.71
C LYS A 427 2.49 -26.00 -17.44
N TYR A 428 2.46 -25.02 -16.55
CA TYR A 428 3.67 -24.38 -16.06
C TYR A 428 4.47 -25.33 -15.16
N LYS A 429 5.79 -25.30 -15.35
CA LYS A 429 6.76 -25.97 -14.51
C LYS A 429 7.82 -24.96 -14.07
N LEU A 430 8.00 -24.86 -12.76
CA LEU A 430 9.07 -24.08 -12.16
C LEU A 430 10.39 -24.83 -12.34
N VAL A 431 11.35 -24.18 -12.98
CA VAL A 431 12.74 -24.64 -13.08
C VAL A 431 13.67 -23.57 -12.53
N LYS A 432 14.93 -23.94 -12.29
CA LYS A 432 15.97 -23.01 -11.88
C LYS A 432 16.94 -22.74 -13.03
N GLU A 433 17.36 -21.49 -13.17
CA GLU A 433 18.43 -21.10 -14.09
C GLU A 433 19.48 -20.25 -13.40
N GLN A 434 20.72 -20.34 -13.89
CA GLN A 434 21.83 -19.58 -13.34
C GLN A 434 21.80 -18.15 -13.86
N VAL A 435 21.80 -17.19 -12.93
CA VAL A 435 22.08 -15.78 -13.18
C VAL A 435 23.60 -15.58 -13.04
N PRO A 436 24.30 -15.07 -14.07
CA PRO A 436 25.74 -14.83 -14.00
C PRO A 436 26.05 -13.56 -13.18
N ALA A 437 27.28 -13.48 -12.66
CA ALA A 437 27.78 -12.23 -12.09
C ALA A 437 28.00 -11.16 -13.17
N SER A 438 28.02 -9.89 -12.76
CA SER A 438 28.33 -8.74 -13.60
C SER A 438 29.68 -8.92 -14.30
N ASP A 439 29.70 -8.63 -15.60
CA ASP A 439 30.89 -8.58 -16.46
C ASP A 439 31.29 -7.13 -16.82
N ILE A 440 30.69 -6.15 -16.14
CA ILE A 440 30.88 -4.72 -16.41
C ILE A 440 32.09 -4.19 -15.64
N ASP A 441 32.97 -3.47 -16.33
CA ASP A 441 33.96 -2.60 -15.72
C ASP A 441 33.30 -1.25 -15.35
N GLU A 442 32.93 -1.11 -14.09
CA GLU A 442 32.26 0.10 -13.57
C GLU A 442 33.19 1.32 -13.56
N GLU A 443 34.50 1.12 -13.43
CA GLU A 443 35.49 2.21 -13.45
C GLU A 443 35.65 2.76 -14.86
N ALA A 444 35.83 1.88 -15.85
CA ALA A 444 35.89 2.28 -17.25
C ALA A 444 34.60 2.98 -17.70
N ARG A 445 33.43 2.44 -17.33
CA ARG A 445 32.13 3.09 -17.63
C ARG A 445 32.07 4.50 -17.03
N ARG A 446 32.51 4.66 -15.79
CA ARG A 446 32.56 5.98 -15.15
C ARG A 446 33.47 6.92 -15.93
N GLU A 447 34.68 6.50 -16.29
CA GLU A 447 35.66 7.31 -17.02
C GLU A 447 35.15 7.75 -18.39
N GLU A 448 34.51 6.85 -19.15
CA GLU A 448 33.93 7.13 -20.46
C GLU A 448 32.77 8.14 -20.40
N ASN A 449 32.07 8.20 -19.26
CA ASN A 449 30.91 9.07 -19.04
C ASN A 449 31.21 10.27 -18.13
N LEU A 450 32.49 10.58 -17.86
CA LEU A 450 32.86 11.78 -17.12
C LEU A 450 32.44 13.04 -17.91
N MET A 451 31.68 13.91 -17.26
CA MET A 451 31.30 15.20 -17.84
C MET A 451 32.49 16.15 -17.87
N GLU A 452 32.56 17.00 -18.91
CA GLU A 452 33.55 18.07 -18.98
C GLU A 452 33.34 19.09 -17.84
N GLU A 453 34.44 19.57 -17.27
CA GLU A 453 34.40 20.58 -16.22
C GLU A 453 33.87 21.91 -16.78
N ILE A 454 32.89 22.49 -16.09
CA ILE A 454 32.42 23.85 -16.36
C ILE A 454 33.44 24.82 -15.74
N PRO A 455 34.12 25.67 -16.54
CA PRO A 455 35.12 26.58 -16.00
C PRO A 455 34.52 27.59 -15.01
N TYR A 456 35.25 27.87 -13.94
CA TYR A 456 34.84 28.89 -12.98
C TYR A 456 34.82 30.30 -13.61
N GLU A 457 33.66 30.95 -13.58
CA GLU A 457 33.46 32.35 -13.99
C GLU A 457 32.29 32.97 -13.21
N ASP A 458 32.56 33.86 -12.26
CA ASP A 458 31.52 34.59 -11.53
C ASP A 458 30.98 35.79 -12.36
N LYS A 459 29.73 35.65 -12.82
CA LYS A 459 29.01 36.64 -13.63
C LYS A 459 27.94 37.41 -12.81
N GLY A 460 27.84 37.14 -11.50
CA GLY A 460 26.86 37.75 -10.61
C GLY A 460 25.40 37.31 -10.82
N TYR A 461 25.14 36.27 -11.61
CA TYR A 461 23.80 35.72 -11.83
C TYR A 461 23.22 35.12 -10.55
N LYS A 462 21.91 35.28 -10.37
CA LYS A 462 21.13 34.64 -9.29
C LYS A 462 20.29 33.50 -9.85
N LEU A 463 19.83 32.59 -8.98
CA LEU A 463 18.99 31.47 -9.40
C LEU A 463 17.76 31.91 -10.23
N LYS A 464 17.17 33.07 -9.88
CA LYS A 464 16.04 33.65 -10.61
C LYS A 464 16.38 34.03 -12.05
N ASP A 465 17.63 34.37 -12.35
CA ASP A 465 18.05 34.77 -13.69
C ASP A 465 17.97 33.60 -14.68
N ILE A 466 18.05 32.34 -14.22
CA ILE A 466 17.74 31.15 -15.01
C ILE A 466 16.27 31.16 -15.42
N ALA A 467 15.36 31.36 -14.46
CA ALA A 467 13.92 31.40 -14.71
C ALA A 467 13.50 32.60 -15.60
N ASP A 468 14.22 33.73 -15.49
CA ASP A 468 14.03 34.91 -16.34
C ASP A 468 14.68 34.74 -17.73
N GLY A 469 15.39 33.64 -18.00
CA GLY A 469 16.06 33.35 -19.27
C GLY A 469 17.30 34.21 -19.56
N LYS A 470 17.93 34.78 -18.53
CA LYS A 470 19.12 35.66 -18.66
C LYS A 470 20.45 34.92 -18.64
N CYS A 471 20.48 33.69 -18.11
CA CYS A 471 21.64 32.80 -18.11
C CYS A 471 21.18 31.33 -18.22
N SER A 472 22.12 30.45 -18.58
CA SER A 472 21.92 29.00 -18.51
C SER A 472 22.15 28.44 -17.10
N VAL A 473 21.83 27.16 -16.86
CA VAL A 473 22.17 26.49 -15.60
C VAL A 473 23.68 26.38 -15.45
N GLU A 474 24.38 26.09 -16.54
CA GLU A 474 25.83 25.99 -16.62
C GLU A 474 26.49 27.33 -16.31
N ASP A 475 25.98 28.44 -16.85
CA ASP A 475 26.45 29.80 -16.52
C ASP A 475 26.24 30.13 -15.04
N PHE A 476 25.16 29.64 -14.42
CA PHE A 476 24.88 29.89 -13.01
C PHE A 476 25.78 29.05 -12.09
N VAL A 477 25.93 27.76 -12.40
CA VAL A 477 26.75 26.79 -11.65
C VAL A 477 28.24 27.10 -11.81
N GLY A 478 28.69 27.60 -12.97
CA GLY A 478 30.07 28.03 -13.20
C GLY A 478 30.54 29.14 -12.25
N GLN A 479 29.63 29.77 -11.48
CA GLN A 479 29.97 30.78 -10.48
C GLN A 479 30.28 30.18 -9.10
N PHE A 480 30.18 28.86 -8.94
CA PHE A 480 30.34 28.20 -7.65
C PHE A 480 31.82 27.90 -7.41
N THR A 481 32.31 28.30 -6.24
CA THR A 481 33.63 27.86 -5.78
C THR A 481 33.58 26.39 -5.36
N ASP A 482 34.74 25.76 -5.18
CA ASP A 482 34.80 24.42 -4.59
C ASP A 482 34.06 24.34 -3.24
N ASP A 483 34.17 25.38 -2.40
CA ASP A 483 33.44 25.46 -1.13
C ASP A 483 31.91 25.49 -1.33
N ASP A 484 31.42 26.19 -2.36
CA ASP A 484 30.00 26.20 -2.71
C ASP A 484 29.54 24.83 -3.21
N LEU A 485 30.34 24.18 -4.07
CA LEU A 485 30.08 22.83 -4.57
C LEU A 485 30.08 21.79 -3.43
N PHE A 486 31.02 21.91 -2.48
CA PHE A 486 31.04 21.07 -1.28
C PHE A 486 29.86 21.34 -0.36
N ALA A 487 29.38 22.58 -0.28
CA ALA A 487 28.25 22.94 0.57
C ALA A 487 26.92 22.47 -0.03
N ILE A 488 26.67 22.67 -1.33
CA ILE A 488 25.36 22.41 -1.94
C ILE A 488 24.98 20.92 -1.93
N VAL A 489 25.97 20.01 -1.96
CA VAL A 489 25.74 18.56 -1.90
C VAL A 489 25.46 18.04 -0.47
N ARG A 490 25.43 18.91 0.54
CA ARG A 490 25.15 18.55 1.94
C ARG A 490 23.73 18.95 2.32
N GLY A 491 22.96 17.99 2.83
CA GLY A 491 21.76 18.29 3.63
C GLY A 491 22.15 18.65 5.06
N GLU A 492 21.46 19.62 5.67
CA GLU A 492 21.60 20.00 7.07
C GLU A 492 20.39 19.48 7.87
N GLY A 493 20.61 18.70 8.94
CA GLY A 493 19.52 18.15 9.76
C GLY A 493 19.98 17.17 10.84
N MET A 494 19.06 16.58 11.62
CA MET A 494 17.62 16.92 11.66
C MET A 494 17.37 18.24 12.41
N GLY A 495 16.27 18.94 12.10
CA GLY A 495 15.86 20.17 12.78
C GLY A 495 16.73 21.40 12.47
N SER A 496 17.20 21.53 11.22
CA SER A 496 17.95 22.72 10.78
C SER A 496 17.18 24.01 11.09
N SER A 497 17.90 25.02 11.58
CA SER A 497 17.33 26.35 11.87
C SER A 497 16.96 27.16 10.61
N LEU A 498 17.34 26.67 9.42
CA LEU A 498 17.08 27.32 8.14
C LEU A 498 15.67 27.09 7.60
N VAL A 499 14.93 26.12 8.17
CA VAL A 499 13.62 25.66 7.69
C VAL A 499 12.65 25.47 8.87
N THR A 500 11.47 24.93 8.61
CA THR A 500 10.42 24.72 9.61
C THR A 500 10.91 23.84 10.78
N PRO A 501 10.70 24.24 12.05
CA PRO A 501 11.19 23.51 13.20
C PRO A 501 10.65 22.08 13.31
N GLY A 502 11.55 21.13 13.58
CA GLY A 502 11.21 19.73 13.80
C GLY A 502 11.01 18.92 12.52
N THR A 503 11.48 19.42 11.38
CA THR A 503 11.49 18.70 10.09
C THR A 503 12.81 17.95 9.86
N ALA A 504 12.84 17.08 8.85
CA ALA A 504 13.93 16.15 8.62
C ALA A 504 15.22 16.80 8.11
N SER A 505 15.17 17.71 7.14
CA SER A 505 16.39 18.37 6.62
C SER A 505 16.13 19.67 5.88
N ALA A 506 17.18 20.49 5.76
CA ALA A 506 17.30 21.58 4.81
C ALA A 506 18.35 21.25 3.73
N PHE A 507 18.12 21.62 2.47
CA PHE A 507 19.14 21.55 1.41
C PHE A 507 19.08 22.75 0.45
N GLY A 508 20.05 22.85 -0.46
CA GLY A 508 20.18 24.00 -1.38
C GLY A 508 21.00 25.13 -0.74
N GLY A 509 20.35 26.19 -0.27
CA GLY A 509 20.95 27.39 0.33
C GLY A 509 21.56 27.21 1.73
N VAL A 510 22.31 26.13 1.97
CA VAL A 510 22.83 25.79 3.32
C VAL A 510 24.01 26.67 3.77
N SER A 511 24.68 27.37 2.86
CA SER A 511 25.72 28.36 3.18
C SER A 511 25.27 29.79 2.87
N GLU A 512 25.90 30.79 3.49
CA GLU A 512 25.65 32.21 3.17
C GLU A 512 25.95 32.52 1.70
N SER A 513 27.07 32.03 1.17
CA SER A 513 27.45 32.19 -0.23
C SER A 513 26.40 31.62 -1.21
N LEU A 514 25.83 30.45 -0.92
CA LEU A 514 24.76 29.88 -1.75
C LEU A 514 23.47 30.71 -1.67
N ARG A 515 23.12 31.22 -0.48
CA ARG A 515 21.95 32.11 -0.32
C ARG A 515 22.16 33.45 -1.00
N ASP A 516 23.36 34.00 -0.99
CA ASP A 516 23.70 35.23 -1.71
C ASP A 516 23.52 35.07 -3.22
N LYS A 517 23.73 33.85 -3.76
CA LYS A 517 23.41 33.48 -5.16
C LYS A 517 21.92 33.22 -5.41
N GLY A 518 21.07 33.38 -4.39
CA GLY A 518 19.61 33.28 -4.49
C GLY A 518 19.07 31.85 -4.38
N LEU A 519 19.86 30.88 -3.91
CA LEU A 519 19.33 29.55 -3.62
C LEU A 519 18.47 29.58 -2.34
N PRO A 520 17.24 29.03 -2.39
CA PRO A 520 16.42 28.86 -1.19
C PRO A 520 16.94 27.70 -0.32
N CYS A 521 16.58 27.71 0.96
CA CYS A 521 16.70 26.54 1.83
C CYS A 521 15.44 25.71 1.67
N ILE A 522 15.57 24.52 1.07
CA ILE A 522 14.45 23.63 0.75
C ILE A 522 14.22 22.69 1.92
N CYS A 523 12.99 22.60 2.42
CA CYS A 523 12.62 21.82 3.59
C CYS A 523 12.10 20.43 3.21
N CYS A 524 12.69 19.39 3.79
CA CYS A 524 12.20 18.01 3.71
C CYS A 524 11.58 17.58 5.04
N ASP A 525 10.46 16.85 4.99
CA ASP A 525 9.80 16.31 6.17
C ASP A 525 9.25 14.90 5.94
N ASP A 526 9.32 14.04 6.96
CA ASP A 526 8.57 12.77 6.96
C ASP A 526 7.07 13.06 7.06
N GLY A 527 6.15 12.21 6.63
CA GLY A 527 6.36 11.03 5.82
C GLY A 527 5.10 10.68 5.03
N PRO A 528 5.00 9.47 4.48
CA PRO A 528 3.90 9.08 3.58
C PRO A 528 2.51 9.25 4.19
N SER A 529 2.37 9.11 5.51
CA SER A 529 1.10 9.25 6.24
C SER A 529 0.85 10.66 6.83
N GLY A 530 1.55 11.69 6.38
CA GLY A 530 1.43 13.07 6.85
C GLY A 530 2.69 13.61 7.53
N MET A 531 2.72 14.92 7.78
CA MET A 531 3.92 15.63 8.28
C MET A 531 4.29 15.24 9.72
N ARG A 532 5.57 14.91 9.94
CA ARG A 532 6.17 14.59 11.23
C ARG A 532 6.90 15.82 11.76
N LEU A 533 6.18 16.62 12.53
CA LEU A 533 6.75 17.83 13.13
C LEU A 533 7.24 17.54 14.56
N ASP A 534 8.52 17.24 14.72
CA ASP A 534 9.15 16.92 16.02
C ASP A 534 9.14 18.10 17.01
N SER A 535 8.76 19.30 16.55
CA SER A 535 8.44 20.44 17.41
C SER A 535 7.16 20.24 18.26
N GLY A 536 6.39 19.18 17.99
CA GLY A 536 5.09 18.89 18.62
C GLY A 536 3.91 19.58 17.95
N ALA A 537 4.16 20.36 16.88
CA ALA A 537 3.12 20.95 16.05
C ALA A 537 2.23 19.86 15.44
N LYS A 538 0.95 20.19 15.24
CA LYS A 538 -0.04 19.23 14.77
C LYS A 538 -0.13 19.24 13.25
N ALA A 539 -0.32 18.06 12.66
CA ALA A 539 -0.55 17.85 11.24
C ALA A 539 -1.62 16.77 11.01
N PHE A 540 -2.09 16.63 9.77
CA PHE A 540 -3.07 15.61 9.40
C PHE A 540 -2.41 14.23 9.32
N SER A 541 -2.87 13.28 10.15
CA SER A 541 -2.46 11.86 10.03
C SER A 541 -3.36 11.15 9.02
N LEU A 542 -2.77 10.78 7.88
CA LEU A 542 -3.39 10.10 6.75
C LEU A 542 -3.43 8.57 6.97
N PRO A 543 -4.27 7.85 6.19
CA PRO A 543 -4.21 6.39 6.14
C PRO A 543 -2.88 5.87 5.60
N SER A 544 -2.57 4.61 5.89
CA SER A 544 -1.35 3.96 5.41
C SER A 544 -1.35 3.73 3.89
N GLY A 545 -0.15 3.53 3.33
CA GLY A 545 0.03 3.24 1.90
C GLY A 545 -0.78 2.02 1.47
N THR A 546 -0.78 0.95 2.27
CA THR A 546 -1.52 -0.28 1.95
C THR A 546 -3.04 -0.05 1.93
N LEU A 547 -3.58 0.78 2.85
CA LEU A 547 -4.99 1.16 2.82
C LEU A 547 -5.33 1.95 1.55
N ILE A 548 -4.50 2.94 1.21
CA ILE A 548 -4.68 3.79 0.05
C ILE A 548 -4.66 2.95 -1.24
N ALA A 549 -3.70 2.04 -1.36
CA ALA A 549 -3.59 1.14 -2.51
C ALA A 549 -4.78 0.17 -2.59
N SER A 550 -5.27 -0.34 -1.45
CA SER A 550 -6.47 -1.21 -1.40
C SER A 550 -7.72 -0.53 -1.95
N SER A 551 -7.75 0.82 -2.03
CA SER A 551 -8.86 1.52 -2.65
C SER A 551 -8.95 1.32 -4.17
N PHE A 552 -7.84 1.04 -4.86
CA PHE A 552 -7.75 1.05 -6.33
C PHE A 552 -8.39 2.31 -6.95
N ASN A 553 -8.28 3.46 -6.27
CA ASN A 553 -8.91 4.72 -6.67
C ASN A 553 -7.89 5.87 -6.74
N THR A 554 -7.17 5.95 -7.86
CA THR A 554 -6.12 6.96 -8.09
C THR A 554 -6.65 8.39 -8.05
N LYS A 555 -7.93 8.61 -8.42
CA LYS A 555 -8.60 9.92 -8.36
C LYS A 555 -8.78 10.37 -6.92
N LEU A 556 -9.28 9.48 -6.04
CA LEU A 556 -9.43 9.79 -4.62
C LEU A 556 -8.07 9.98 -3.93
N THR A 557 -7.06 9.18 -4.30
CA THR A 557 -5.68 9.36 -3.80
C THR A 557 -5.13 10.72 -4.19
N ARG A 558 -5.27 11.14 -5.45
CA ARG A 558 -4.85 12.48 -5.89
C ARG A 558 -5.54 13.57 -5.08
N ASN A 559 -6.86 13.51 -4.95
CA ASN A 559 -7.62 14.51 -4.19
C ASN A 559 -7.18 14.59 -2.71
N LEU A 560 -6.88 13.44 -2.09
CA LEU A 560 -6.37 13.41 -0.71
C LEU A 560 -5.03 14.16 -0.59
N TYR A 561 -4.09 13.87 -1.50
CA TYR A 561 -2.77 14.50 -1.48
C TYR A 561 -2.75 15.94 -2.01
N GLU A 562 -3.78 16.39 -2.73
CA GLU A 562 -3.97 17.82 -3.02
C GLU A 562 -4.17 18.62 -1.73
N TYR A 563 -4.96 18.12 -0.78
CA TYR A 563 -5.09 18.74 0.54
C TYR A 563 -3.80 18.65 1.35
N THR A 564 -3.09 17.52 1.29
CA THR A 564 -1.76 17.38 1.92
C THR A 564 -0.77 18.40 1.36
N SER A 565 -0.76 18.62 0.04
CA SER A 565 0.08 19.64 -0.60
C SER A 565 -0.24 21.05 -0.10
N MET A 566 -1.52 21.39 0.06
CA MET A 566 -1.92 22.68 0.65
C MET A 566 -1.44 22.80 2.11
N GLU A 567 -1.54 21.72 2.90
CA GLU A 567 -1.05 21.67 4.27
C GLU A 567 0.48 21.86 4.35
N MET A 568 1.23 21.22 3.44
CA MET A 568 2.68 21.39 3.31
C MET A 568 3.05 22.84 2.99
N CYS A 569 2.33 23.49 2.06
CA CYS A 569 2.54 24.92 1.77
C CYS A 569 2.31 25.81 3.00
N VAL A 570 1.27 25.53 3.81
CA VAL A 570 1.00 26.26 5.07
C VAL A 570 2.16 26.08 6.06
N ASN A 571 2.74 24.88 6.13
CA ASN A 571 3.85 24.55 7.02
C ASN A 571 5.24 24.84 6.42
N LYS A 572 5.32 25.38 5.19
CA LYS A 572 6.57 25.63 4.46
C LYS A 572 7.47 24.39 4.36
N VAL A 573 6.85 23.24 4.08
CA VAL A 573 7.54 22.00 3.74
C VAL A 573 7.50 21.85 2.23
N ASP A 574 8.66 21.73 1.60
CA ASP A 574 8.79 21.67 0.13
C ASP A 574 8.79 20.23 -0.38
N CYS A 575 9.31 19.29 0.41
CA CYS A 575 9.47 17.88 0.05
C CYS A 575 8.91 16.99 1.17
N LEU A 576 7.85 16.25 0.87
CA LEU A 576 7.42 15.13 1.72
C LEU A 576 8.30 13.92 1.39
N LEU A 577 8.87 13.26 2.40
CA LEU A 577 9.67 12.05 2.23
C LEU A 577 8.74 10.85 1.99
N GLY A 578 8.16 10.82 0.80
CA GLY A 578 7.27 9.77 0.31
C GLY A 578 6.98 9.93 -1.19
N PRO A 579 6.25 8.98 -1.79
CA PRO A 579 5.70 7.78 -1.15
C PRO A 579 6.76 6.72 -0.86
N GLY A 580 6.58 5.97 0.23
CA GLY A 580 7.22 4.66 0.37
C GLY A 580 6.62 3.72 -0.68
N MET A 581 7.45 3.09 -1.50
CA MET A 581 6.96 2.33 -2.66
C MET A 581 7.81 1.09 -2.99
N ASN A 582 8.47 0.51 -1.99
CA ASN A 582 9.10 -0.79 -2.19
C ASN A 582 8.02 -1.87 -2.38
N ILE A 583 8.35 -2.91 -3.13
CA ILE A 583 7.46 -4.06 -3.34
C ILE A 583 7.29 -4.84 -2.03
N ASN A 584 6.05 -5.28 -1.76
CA ASN A 584 5.74 -6.24 -0.69
C ASN A 584 6.25 -7.63 -1.07
N ARG A 585 7.57 -7.82 -1.09
CA ARG A 585 8.24 -9.07 -1.48
C ARG A 585 7.89 -10.24 -0.55
N HIS A 586 7.76 -9.95 0.75
CA HIS A 586 7.45 -10.94 1.77
C HIS A 586 6.52 -10.30 2.82
N PRO A 587 5.52 -11.04 3.34
CA PRO A 587 4.53 -10.47 4.28
C PRO A 587 5.13 -10.01 5.61
N LEU A 588 6.31 -10.54 6.00
CA LEU A 588 6.95 -10.21 7.27
C LEU A 588 7.76 -8.90 7.28
N ASN A 589 7.94 -8.23 6.14
CA ASN A 589 8.65 -6.95 6.14
C ASN A 589 7.94 -5.90 7.02
N GLY A 590 8.68 -5.33 7.97
CA GLY A 590 8.15 -4.40 8.98
C GLY A 590 7.54 -3.12 8.40
N ARG A 591 8.00 -2.69 7.22
CA ARG A 591 7.54 -1.45 6.56
C ARG A 591 6.47 -1.65 5.48
N ASN A 592 5.93 -2.86 5.29
CA ASN A 592 4.90 -3.09 4.27
C ASN A 592 3.70 -2.13 4.41
N PHE A 593 3.37 -1.67 5.63
CA PHE A 593 2.25 -0.76 5.90
C PHE A 593 2.30 0.55 5.11
N GLU A 594 3.49 1.14 4.94
CA GLU A 594 3.69 2.41 4.24
C GLU A 594 3.96 2.23 2.74
N TYR A 595 4.07 0.98 2.28
CA TYR A 595 4.16 0.61 0.87
C TYR A 595 2.77 0.25 0.32
N PHE A 596 2.71 -0.14 -0.96
CA PHE A 596 1.45 -0.29 -1.68
C PHE A 596 1.04 -1.74 -1.94
N SER A 597 1.91 -2.55 -2.56
CA SER A 597 1.50 -3.80 -3.19
C SER A 597 2.66 -4.76 -3.44
N GLU A 598 2.34 -6.02 -3.69
CA GLU A 598 3.26 -7.00 -4.31
C GLU A 598 3.41 -6.80 -5.83
N ASP A 599 2.58 -5.94 -6.42
CA ASP A 599 2.59 -5.54 -7.83
C ASP A 599 3.34 -4.20 -8.03
N PRO A 600 4.19 -4.07 -9.07
CA PRO A 600 5.02 -2.90 -9.33
C PRO A 600 4.28 -1.70 -9.92
#